data_AF-A0A6I7F7Y7-F1
#
_entry.id   AF-A0A6I7F7Y7-F1
#
_cell.length_a   1.000
_cell.length_b   1.000
_cell.length_c   1.000
_cell.angle_alpha   90.00
_cell.angle_beta   90.00
_cell.angle_gamma   90.00
#
_symmetry.space_group_name_H-M   'P 1'
#
loop_
_entity.id
_entity.type
_entity.pdbx_description
1 polymer ?
#
loop_
_entity_poly.entity_id
_entity_poly.type
_entity_poly.pdbx_seq_one_letter_code
_entity_poly.pdbx_strand_id
1 'polypeptide(L)' 'MGFLRKKKLRKEFDNKLVEQLMQQKEEWNRQQRLIENSLEPSAEVLYELKVAEAKYFFYLREAKKRNLRIGGWK' A
#
# COMPACT_ATOMS: atom_id res chain seq x y z
N MET A 1 20.74 -18.23 20.46
CA MET A 1 20.48 -18.37 19.00
C MET A 1 19.06 -17.95 18.53
N GLY A 2 17.99 -18.03 19.33
CA GLY A 2 16.62 -17.72 18.88
C GLY A 2 16.28 -16.24 18.61
N PHE A 3 16.86 -15.31 19.36
CA PHE A 3 16.56 -13.87 19.24
C PHE A 3 17.00 -13.25 17.91
N LEU A 4 18.13 -13.69 17.35
CA LEU A 4 18.63 -13.22 16.06
C LEU A 4 17.72 -13.66 14.91
N ARG A 5 17.23 -14.90 14.96
CA ARG A 5 16.25 -15.43 13.98
C ARG A 5 14.93 -14.64 14.04
N LYS A 6 14.44 -14.33 15.23
CA LYS A 6 13.23 -13.52 15.44
C LYS A 6 13.37 -12.09 14.89
N LYS A 7 14.53 -11.44 15.09
CA LYS A 7 14.82 -10.12 14.52
C LYS A 7 14.89 -10.16 12.99
N LYS A 8 15.53 -11.18 12.42
CA LYS A 8 15.62 -11.38 10.96
C LYS A 8 14.22 -11.55 10.34
N LEU A 9 13.40 -12.41 10.95
CA LEU A 9 12.04 -12.68 10.48
C LEU A 9 11.17 -11.41 10.51
N ARG A 10 11.23 -10.64 11.61
CA ARG A 10 10.51 -9.36 11.71
C ARG A 10 10.91 -8.41 10.57
N LYS A 11 12.21 -8.24 10.34
CA LYS A 11 12.72 -7.39 9.25
C LYS A 11 12.23 -7.84 7.87
N GLU A 12 12.18 -9.15 7.62
CA GLU A 12 11.67 -9.70 6.37
C GLU A 12 10.20 -9.34 6.14
N PHE A 13 9.35 -9.52 7.16
CA PHE A 13 7.93 -9.18 7.06
C PHE A 13 7.67 -7.67 7.02
N ASP A 14 8.53 -6.86 7.63
CA ASP A 14 8.46 -5.41 7.51
C ASP A 14 8.82 -4.94 6.09
N ASN A 15 9.82 -5.56 5.47
CA ASN A 15 10.14 -5.31 4.06
C ASN A 15 8.98 -5.70 3.14
N LYS A 16 8.39 -6.89 3.33
CA LYS A 16 7.20 -7.34 2.59
C LYS A 16 6.02 -6.38 2.74
N LEU A 17 5.81 -5.86 3.95
CA LEU A 17 4.75 -4.89 4.21
C LEU A 17 4.98 -3.58 3.43
N VAL A 18 6.22 -3.09 3.39
CA VAL A 18 6.58 -1.89 2.61
C VAL A 18 6.42 -2.14 1.11
N GLU A 19 6.82 -3.30 0.61
CA GLU A 19 6.63 -3.67 -0.80
C GLU A 19 5.15 -3.67 -1.18
N GLN A 20 4.30 -4.33 -0.39
CA GLN A 20 2.85 -4.35 -0.62
C GLN A 20 2.23 -2.96 -0.53
N LEU A 21 2.65 -2.13 0.43
CA LEU A 21 2.22 -0.74 0.54
C LEU A 21 2.50 0.03 -0.77
N MET A 22 3.70 -0.09 -1.32
CA MET A 22 4.09 0.62 -2.55
C MET A 22 3.29 0.12 -3.75
N GLN A 23 3.07 -1.19 -3.86
CA GLN A 23 2.20 -1.76 -4.89
C GLN A 23 0.77 -1.22 -4.81
N GLN A 24 0.18 -1.14 -3.60
CA GLN A 24 -1.16 -0.58 -3.45
C GLN A 24 -1.21 0.92 -3.74
N LYS A 25 -0.13 1.67 -3.45
CA LYS A 25 -0.03 3.09 -3.82
C LYS A 25 -0.05 3.25 -5.33
N GLU A 26 0.74 2.44 -6.05
CA GLU A 26 0.78 2.45 -7.52
C GLU A 26 -0.58 2.09 -8.13
N GLU A 27 -1.24 1.08 -7.57
CA GLU A 27 -2.57 0.66 -8.01
C GLU A 27 -3.62 1.76 -7.78
N TRP A 28 -3.63 2.37 -6.60
CA TRP A 28 -4.54 3.49 -6.32
C TRP A 28 -4.29 4.66 -7.27
N ASN A 29 -3.03 5.05 -7.46
CA ASN A 29 -2.66 6.09 -8.42
C ASN A 29 -3.08 5.73 -9.86
N ARG A 30 -3.01 4.46 -10.24
CA ARG A 30 -3.48 3.97 -11.55
C ARG A 30 -4.99 4.17 -11.70
N GLN A 31 -5.77 3.77 -10.70
CA GLN A 31 -7.23 3.97 -10.71
C GLN A 31 -7.61 5.45 -10.73
N GLN A 32 -6.89 6.30 -10.00
CA GLN A 32 -7.09 7.75 -10.06
C GLN A 32 -6.88 8.31 -11.47
N ARG A 33 -5.78 7.94 -12.14
CA ARG A 33 -5.51 8.35 -13.52
C ARG A 33 -6.59 7.88 -14.50
N LEU A 34 -7.14 6.68 -14.31
CA LEU A 34 -8.23 6.19 -15.17
C LEU A 34 -9.48 7.06 -15.06
N ILE A 35 -9.81 7.50 -13.85
CA ILE A 35 -10.97 8.37 -13.58
C ILE A 35 -10.71 9.79 -14.12
N GLU A 36 -9.52 10.34 -13.91
CA GLU A 36 -9.15 11.68 -14.39
C GLU A 36 -9.24 11.80 -15.92
N ASN A 37 -9.00 10.70 -16.65
CA ASN A 37 -9.10 10.66 -18.11
C ASN A 37 -10.51 10.29 -18.62
N SER A 38 -11.48 10.08 -17.73
CA SER A 38 -12.84 9.69 -18.09
C SER A 38 -13.79 10.89 -18.01
N LEU A 39 -14.57 11.12 -19.08
CA LEU A 39 -15.61 12.15 -19.09
C LEU A 39 -16.78 11.77 -18.17
N GLU A 40 -17.13 10.49 -18.11
CA GLU A 40 -18.16 9.94 -17.24
C GLU A 40 -17.75 8.53 -16.77
N PRO A 41 -17.07 8.41 -15.62
CA PRO A 41 -16.64 7.12 -15.10
C PRO A 41 -17.83 6.29 -14.62
N SER A 42 -17.83 4.99 -14.98
CA SER A 42 -18.90 4.08 -14.54
C SER A 42 -18.86 3.85 -13.02
N ALA A 43 -19.99 3.42 -12.46
CA ALA A 43 -20.10 3.09 -11.04
C ALA A 43 -19.09 2.00 -10.60
N GLU A 44 -18.80 1.04 -11.49
CA GLU A 44 -17.80 -0.01 -11.26
C GLU A 44 -16.39 0.56 -11.12
N VAL A 45 -16.00 1.49 -12.00
CA VAL A 45 -14.68 2.15 -11.94
C VAL A 45 -14.55 2.96 -10.65
N LEU A 46 -15.60 3.65 -10.23
CA LEU A 46 -15.63 4.39 -8.96
C LEU A 46 -15.51 3.45 -7.74
N TYR A 47 -16.15 2.28 -7.80
CA TYR A 47 -16.04 1.26 -6.77
C TYR A 47 -14.61 0.71 -6.67
N GLU A 48 -13.99 0.36 -7.80
CA GLU A 48 -12.61 -0.13 -7.85
C GLU A 48 -11.61 0.91 -7.31
N LEU A 49 -11.81 2.20 -7.61
CA LEU A 49 -11.02 3.27 -6.99
C LEU A 49 -11.12 3.22 -5.46
N LYS A 50 -12.34 3.09 -4.92
CA LYS A 50 -12.57 3.05 -3.46
C LYS A 50 -11.95 1.82 -2.82
N VAL A 51 -11.97 0.68 -3.50
CA VAL A 51 -11.31 -0.54 -3.05
C VAL A 51 -9.79 -0.37 -3.02
N ALA A 52 -9.20 0.21 -4.08
CA ALA A 52 -7.77 0.49 -4.14
C ALA A 52 -7.32 1.48 -3.05
N GLU A 53 -8.12 2.54 -2.84
CA GLU A 53 -7.92 3.52 -1.76
C GLU A 53 -7.90 2.83 -0.39
N ALA A 54 -8.92 2.02 -0.09
CA ALA A 54 -9.03 1.31 1.18
C ALA A 54 -7.84 0.36 1.43
N LYS A 55 -7.39 -0.37 0.40
CA LYS A 55 -6.21 -1.23 0.48
C LYS A 55 -4.96 -0.42 0.83
N TYR A 56 -4.69 0.67 0.11
CA TYR A 56 -3.52 1.53 0.37
C TYR A 56 -3.51 2.08 1.80
N PHE A 57 -4.63 2.63 2.27
CA PHE A 57 -4.74 3.15 3.63
C PHE A 57 -4.63 2.08 4.71
N PHE A 58 -5.10 0.87 4.45
CA PHE A 58 -4.88 -0.27 5.35
C PHE A 58 -3.38 -0.55 5.54
N TYR A 59 -2.62 -0.66 4.45
CA TYR A 59 -1.17 -0.90 4.54
C TYR A 59 -0.44 0.28 5.20
N LEU A 60 -0.86 1.53 4.96
CA LEU A 60 -0.30 2.70 5.64
C LEU A 60 -0.49 2.62 7.16
N ARG A 61 -1.69 2.25 7.60
CA ARG A 61 -1.99 2.09 9.03
C ARG A 61 -1.14 1.00 9.68
N GLU A 62 -0.96 -0.13 9.01
CA GLU A 62 -0.11 -1.22 9.49
C GLU A 62 1.37 -0.82 9.54
N ALA A 63 1.88 -0.11 8.53
CA ALA A 63 3.24 0.40 8.52
C ALA A 63 3.49 1.40 9.67
N LYS A 64 2.51 2.29 9.94
CA LYS A 64 2.55 3.22 11.07
C LYS A 64 2.55 2.48 12.41
N LYS A 65 1.69 1.48 12.57
CA LYS A 65 1.62 0.65 13.80
C LYS A 65 2.96 -0.03 14.11
N ARG A 66 3.75 -0.35 13.08
CA ARG A 66 5.09 -0.95 13.21
C ARG A 66 6.23 0.07 13.27
N ASN A 67 5.94 1.37 13.25
CA ASN A 67 6.93 2.46 13.22
C ASN A 67 7.96 2.32 12.08
N LEU A 68 7.52 1.85 10.91
CA LEU A 68 8.40 1.72 9.75
C LEU A 68 8.71 3.09 9.16
N ARG A 69 10.00 3.36 8.91
CA ARG A 69 10.42 4.55 8.15
C ARG A 69 10.33 4.22 6.66
N ILE A 70 9.29 4.71 5.99
CA ILE A 70 9.12 4.58 4.54
C ILE A 70 9.98 5.66 3.89
N GLY A 71 11.27 5.39 3.71
CA GLY A 71 12.27 6.36 3.22
C GLY A 71 12.23 6.64 1.71
N GLY A 72 11.13 6.35 1.01
CA GLY A 72 11.06 6.32 -0.46
C GLY A 72 10.05 7.28 -1.09
N TRP A 73 9.53 8.28 -0.36
CA TRP A 73 8.71 9.33 -0.97
C TRP A 73 9.64 10.44 -1.48
N LYS A 74 10.32 10.20 -2.59
CA LYS A 74 10.87 11.24 -3.46
C LYS A 74 10.17 11.16 -4.79
#